data_AF-J9BXI6-F1
#
_entry.id   AF-J9BXI6-F1
#
_cell.length_a   1.000
_cell.length_b   1.000
_cell.length_c   1.000
_cell.angle_alpha   90.00
_cell.angle_beta   90.00
_cell.angle_gamma   90.00
#
_symmetry.space_group_name_H-M   'P 1'
#
loop_
_entity.id
_entity.type
_entity.pdbx_description
1 polymer ?
#
loop_
_entity_poly.entity_id
_entity_poly.type
_entity_poly.pdbx_seq_one_letter_code
_entity_poly.pdbx_strand_id
1 'polypeptide(L)'
;MLRLITGKAGAGKTAAIINEIKNSVDSKQGGCLLIVPEQYSHEAERELCAKCGDTLSLYAEVMSFTGLARRLCSLFGGGAAKYLDKGGRLLCMSLSLKNISSRLRLYTAAGRRAELQEALLKAVDELKTACVSSDKLMEAAENCD
;
A
#
# COMPACT_ATOMS: atom_id res chain seq x y z
N MET A 1 0.81 19.96 13.80
CA MET A 1 -0.49 20.58 13.42
C MET A 1 -0.97 19.92 12.13
N LEU A 2 -2.24 19.52 12.04
CA LEU A 2 -2.85 18.92 10.85
C LEU A 2 -3.65 19.99 10.09
N ARG A 3 -3.54 20.02 8.75
CA ARG A 3 -4.34 20.90 7.89
C ARG A 3 -5.00 20.09 6.78
N LEU A 4 -6.32 20.22 6.67
CA LEU A 4 -7.11 19.56 5.63
C LEU A 4 -7.35 20.53 4.47
N ILE A 5 -6.94 20.15 3.26
CA ILE A 5 -7.18 20.92 2.03
C ILE A 5 -8.24 20.20 1.21
N THR A 6 -9.43 20.77 1.13
CA THR A 6 -10.59 20.17 0.44
C THR A 6 -11.11 21.09 -0.66
N GLY A 7 -11.73 20.51 -1.68
CA GLY A 7 -12.32 21.25 -2.79
C GLY A 7 -12.68 20.33 -3.96
N LYS A 8 -13.52 20.82 -4.87
CA LYS A 8 -13.94 20.08 -6.08
C LYS A 8 -12.73 19.74 -6.98
N ALA A 9 -12.94 18.84 -7.95
CA ALA A 9 -11.97 18.65 -9.03
C ALA A 9 -11.69 20.00 -9.73
N GLY A 10 -10.42 20.26 -10.08
CA GLY A 10 -10.02 21.55 -10.67
C GLY A 10 -9.88 22.73 -9.70
N ALA A 11 -10.19 22.57 -8.40
CA ALA A 11 -10.08 23.67 -7.41
C ALA A 11 -8.63 24.10 -7.04
N GLY A 12 -7.61 23.61 -7.75
CA GLY A 12 -6.22 24.00 -7.51
C GLY A 12 -5.51 23.35 -6.32
N LYS A 13 -6.08 22.28 -5.71
CA LYS A 13 -5.48 21.59 -4.55
C LYS A 13 -4.04 21.15 -4.78
N THR A 14 -3.78 20.47 -5.90
CA THR A 14 -2.45 20.00 -6.28
C THR A 14 -1.49 21.18 -6.46
N ALA A 15 -1.91 22.22 -7.18
CA ALA A 15 -1.11 23.41 -7.39
C ALA A 15 -0.77 24.13 -6.07
N ALA A 16 -1.72 24.19 -5.12
CA ALA A 16 -1.49 24.77 -3.80
C ALA A 16 -0.40 24.00 -3.03
N ILE A 17 -0.47 22.66 -3.00
CA ILE A 17 0.53 21.82 -2.34
C ILE A 17 1.91 21.97 -3.00
N ILE A 18 1.97 21.96 -4.33
CA ILE A 18 3.23 22.13 -5.08
C ILE A 18 3.86 23.50 -4.80
N ASN A 19 3.06 24.57 -4.75
CA ASN A 19 3.55 25.92 -4.45
C ASN A 19 4.09 26.02 -3.02
N GLU A 20 3.49 25.34 -2.05
CA GLU A 20 4.01 25.31 -0.68
C GLU A 20 5.33 24.55 -0.57
N ILE A 21 5.45 23.43 -1.28
CA ILE A 21 6.72 22.70 -1.39
C ILE A 21 7.77 23.59 -2.04
N LYS A 22 7.44 24.29 -3.12
CA LYS A 22 8.32 25.25 -3.78
C LYS A 22 8.81 26.32 -2.81
N ASN A 23 7.92 26.94 -2.04
CA ASN A 23 8.31 27.97 -1.07
C ASN A 23 9.27 27.42 0.00
N SER A 24 9.09 26.17 0.40
CA SER A 24 9.98 25.47 1.34
C SER A 24 11.35 25.23 0.72
N VAL A 25 11.40 24.75 -0.53
CA VAL A 25 12.63 24.57 -1.33
C VAL A 25 13.38 25.90 -1.51
N ASP A 26 12.67 26.96 -1.94
CA ASP A 26 13.23 28.29 -2.17
C ASP A 26 13.79 28.89 -0.84
N SER A 27 13.17 28.56 0.29
CA SER A 27 13.62 28.95 1.64
C SER A 27 14.68 28.02 2.23
N LYS A 28 15.14 27.01 1.48
CA LYS A 28 16.08 25.96 1.94
C LYS A 28 15.61 25.20 3.18
N GLN A 29 14.29 25.05 3.32
CA GLN A 29 13.66 24.27 4.38
C GLN A 29 13.41 22.86 3.83
N GLY A 30 14.20 21.89 4.32
CA GLY A 30 14.11 20.50 3.91
C GLY A 30 13.08 19.69 4.70
N GLY A 31 12.98 18.40 4.36
CA GLY A 31 12.11 17.45 5.05
C GLY A 31 10.69 17.39 4.49
N CYS A 32 10.46 17.89 3.28
CA CYS A 32 9.18 17.76 2.61
C CYS A 32 9.03 16.38 1.97
N LEU A 33 7.99 15.62 2.37
CA LEU A 33 7.64 14.36 1.74
C LEU A 33 6.24 14.46 1.13
N LEU A 34 6.16 14.37 -0.20
CA LEU A 34 4.90 14.29 -0.93
C LEU A 34 4.54 12.81 -1.15
N ILE A 35 3.49 12.34 -0.48
CA ILE A 35 2.96 10.99 -0.68
C ILE A 35 1.83 11.03 -1.72
N VAL A 36 1.94 10.23 -2.77
CA VAL A 36 0.97 10.14 -3.87
C VAL A 36 0.64 8.68 -4.20
N PRO A 37 -0.48 8.41 -4.90
CA PRO A 37 -0.74 7.09 -5.47
C PRO A 37 0.42 6.64 -6.37
N GLU A 38 0.69 5.33 -6.38
CA GLU A 38 1.79 4.75 -7.17
C GLU A 38 1.66 5.11 -8.66
N GLN A 39 0.43 5.12 -9.17
CA GLN A 39 0.09 5.48 -10.55
C GLN A 39 0.42 6.93 -10.92
N TYR A 40 0.54 7.83 -9.93
CA TYR A 40 0.79 9.26 -10.15
C TYR A 40 2.23 9.67 -9.75
N SER A 41 3.01 8.77 -9.15
CA SER A 41 4.34 9.07 -8.60
C SER A 41 5.29 9.76 -9.58
N HIS A 42 5.43 9.21 -10.79
CA HIS A 42 6.31 9.78 -11.83
C HIS A 42 5.83 11.15 -12.32
N GLU A 43 4.52 11.33 -12.50
CA GLU A 43 3.99 12.62 -12.95
C GLU A 43 4.13 13.70 -11.87
N ALA A 44 3.87 13.34 -10.61
CA ALA A 44 4.08 14.24 -9.47
C ALA A 44 5.55 14.69 -9.36
N GLU A 45 6.50 13.78 -9.58
CA GLU A 45 7.94 14.12 -9.59
C GLU A 45 8.28 15.08 -10.72
N ARG A 46 7.79 14.84 -11.95
CA ARG A 46 7.99 15.76 -13.08
C ARG A 46 7.42 17.14 -12.82
N GLU A 47 6.19 17.22 -12.32
CA GLU A 47 5.53 18.49 -12.00
C GLU A 47 6.32 19.29 -10.95
N LEU A 48 6.78 18.60 -9.89
CA LEU A 48 7.59 19.23 -8.84
C LEU A 48 8.95 19.69 -9.37
N CYS A 49 9.66 18.87 -10.15
CA CYS A 49 10.93 19.23 -10.78
C CYS A 49 10.75 20.46 -11.68
N ALA A 50 9.72 20.49 -12.52
CA ALA A 50 9.43 21.61 -13.41
C ALA A 50 9.14 22.92 -12.64
N LYS A 51 8.60 22.83 -11.41
CA LYS A 51 8.25 24.01 -10.59
C LYS A 51 9.35 24.47 -9.64
N CYS A 52 10.08 23.53 -9.04
CA CYS A 52 11.07 23.81 -8.01
C CYS A 52 12.51 23.86 -8.56
N GLY A 53 12.73 23.32 -9.76
CA GLY A 53 14.05 23.28 -10.40
C GLY A 53 15.00 22.30 -9.72
N ASP A 54 16.28 22.41 -10.08
CA ASP A 54 17.33 21.40 -9.80
C ASP A 54 17.62 21.19 -8.31
N THR A 55 17.24 22.13 -7.44
CA THR A 55 17.47 22.02 -5.99
C THR A 55 16.41 21.23 -5.25
N LEU A 56 15.30 20.84 -5.92
CA LEU A 56 14.20 20.08 -5.32
C LEU A 56 14.69 18.86 -4.52
N SER A 57 15.58 18.07 -5.11
CA SER A 57 16.06 16.80 -4.56
C SER A 57 16.80 16.93 -3.23
N LEU A 58 17.25 18.15 -2.87
CA LEU A 58 17.89 18.43 -1.58
C LEU A 58 16.89 18.65 -0.44
N TYR A 59 15.65 19.05 -0.76
CA TYR A 59 14.70 19.56 0.22
C TYR A 59 13.36 18.81 0.22
N ALA A 60 13.00 18.17 -0.89
CA ALA A 60 11.73 17.46 -1.02
C ALA A 60 11.85 16.15 -1.79
N GLU A 61 10.98 15.20 -1.45
CA GLU A 61 10.92 13.88 -2.06
C GLU A 61 9.47 13.49 -2.39
N VAL A 62 9.28 12.74 -3.48
CA VAL A 62 7.99 12.18 -3.88
C VAL A 62 8.01 10.66 -3.67
N MET A 63 7.00 10.12 -2.99
CA MET A 63 6.89 8.68 -2.75
C MET A 63 5.47 8.16 -2.88
N SER A 64 5.35 6.90 -3.32
CA SER A 64 4.15 6.11 -3.05
C SER A 64 4.25 5.42 -1.69
N PHE A 65 3.14 4.89 -1.18
CA PHE A 65 3.20 4.03 0.01
C PHE A 65 4.12 2.82 -0.19
N THR A 66 4.10 2.20 -1.38
CA THR A 66 5.02 1.12 -1.76
C THR A 66 6.48 1.59 -1.73
N GLY A 67 6.77 2.77 -2.29
CA GLY A 67 8.11 3.36 -2.31
C GLY A 67 8.62 3.69 -0.90
N LEU A 68 7.77 4.31 -0.08
CA LEU A 68 8.08 4.62 1.31
C LEU A 68 8.37 3.36 2.12
N ALA A 69 7.55 2.32 2.00
CA ALA A 69 7.77 1.04 2.68
C ALA A 69 9.12 0.41 2.29
N ARG A 70 9.46 0.39 1.00
CA ARG A 70 10.75 -0.13 0.51
C ARG A 70 11.93 0.67 1.06
N ARG A 71 11.84 2.01 1.09
CA ARG A 71 12.88 2.87 1.66
C ARG A 71 13.09 2.57 3.14
N LEU A 72 12.01 2.49 3.92
CA LEU A 72 12.09 2.17 5.34
C LEU A 72 12.70 0.78 5.57
N CYS A 73 12.31 -0.23 4.78
CA CYS A 73 12.89 -1.57 4.85
C CYS A 73 14.39 -1.61 4.50
N SER A 74 14.85 -0.70 3.63
CA SER A 74 16.26 -0.54 3.29
C SER A 74 17.05 0.11 4.43
N LEU A 75 16.46 1.13 5.08
CA LEU A 75 17.12 1.89 6.15
C LEU A 75 17.16 1.15 7.49
N PHE A 76 16.06 0.47 7.85
CA PHE A 76 15.88 -0.14 9.17
C PHE A 76 15.92 -1.67 9.13
N GLY A 77 16.20 -2.25 7.97
CA GLY A 77 16.12 -3.69 7.75
C GLY A 77 14.72 -4.18 7.40
N GLY A 78 14.63 -5.40 6.88
CA GLY A 78 13.39 -6.01 6.39
C GLY A 78 13.39 -6.29 4.87
N GLY A 79 14.25 -5.62 4.10
CA GLY A 79 14.37 -5.85 2.65
C GLY A 79 14.93 -7.22 2.24
N ALA A 80 15.60 -7.92 3.17
CA ALA A 80 16.13 -9.28 2.93
C ALA A 80 15.08 -10.38 3.08
N ALA A 81 13.85 -10.05 3.49
CA ALA A 81 12.77 -11.02 3.60
C ALA A 81 12.40 -11.56 2.22
N LYS A 82 12.42 -12.89 2.06
CA LYS A 82 11.90 -13.54 0.85
C LYS A 82 10.39 -13.46 0.85
N TYR A 83 9.83 -12.61 0.00
CA TYR A 83 8.39 -12.54 -0.22
C TYR A 83 7.93 -13.69 -1.11
N LEU A 84 6.75 -14.23 -0.82
CA LEU A 84 6.09 -15.17 -1.72
C LEU A 84 5.63 -14.41 -2.97
N ASP A 85 5.99 -14.93 -4.12
CA ASP A 85 5.42 -14.51 -5.39
C ASP A 85 3.98 -15.05 -5.55
N LYS A 86 3.32 -14.71 -6.66
CA LYS A 86 1.93 -15.14 -6.89
C LYS A 86 1.79 -16.66 -6.84
N GLY A 87 2.75 -17.40 -7.42
CA GLY A 87 2.77 -18.86 -7.42
C GLY A 87 2.95 -19.45 -6.03
N GLY A 88 3.93 -18.94 -5.27
CA GLY A 88 4.19 -19.33 -3.89
C GLY A 88 2.99 -19.10 -2.97
N ARG A 89 2.29 -17.96 -3.11
CA ARG A 89 1.05 -17.71 -2.37
C ARG A 89 -0.04 -18.72 -2.71
N LEU A 90 -0.21 -19.07 -3.98
CA LEU A 90 -1.19 -20.08 -4.43
C LEU A 90 -0.86 -21.48 -3.87
N LEU A 91 0.40 -21.87 -3.91
CA LEU A 91 0.86 -23.14 -3.31
C LEU A 91 0.64 -23.17 -1.80
N CYS A 92 0.97 -22.08 -1.08
CA CYS A 92 0.71 -21.96 0.35
C CYS A 92 -0.78 -22.05 0.69
N MET A 93 -1.66 -21.41 -0.11
CA MET A 93 -3.11 -21.51 0.04
C MET A 93 -3.59 -22.95 -0.19
N SER A 94 -3.16 -23.59 -1.27
CA SER A 94 -3.51 -24.98 -1.60
C SER A 94 -3.11 -25.95 -0.48
N LEU A 95 -1.88 -25.83 0.05
CA LEU A 95 -1.41 -26.63 1.18
C LEU A 95 -2.23 -26.38 2.45
N SER A 96 -2.53 -25.12 2.75
CA SER A 96 -3.34 -24.76 3.92
C SER A 96 -4.74 -25.37 3.84
N LEU A 97 -5.41 -25.25 2.69
CA LEU A 97 -6.73 -25.83 2.44
C LEU A 97 -6.73 -27.35 2.51
N LYS A 98 -5.67 -28.01 2.01
CA LYS A 98 -5.53 -29.47 2.12
C LYS A 98 -5.50 -29.90 3.59
N ASN A 99 -4.74 -29.19 4.43
CA ASN A 99 -4.56 -29.51 5.85
C ASN A 99 -5.82 -29.28 6.69
N ILE A 100 -6.67 -28.33 6.32
CA ILE A 100 -7.91 -28.00 7.07
C ILE A 100 -9.18 -28.52 6.40
N SER A 101 -9.06 -29.27 5.31
CA SER A 101 -10.20 -29.66 4.44
C SER A 101 -11.36 -30.30 5.21
N SER A 102 -11.08 -31.17 6.19
CA SER A 102 -12.09 -31.83 7.03
C SER A 102 -12.83 -30.89 7.98
N ARG A 103 -12.31 -29.68 8.22
CA ARG A 103 -12.88 -28.66 9.11
C ARG A 103 -13.67 -27.58 8.37
N LEU A 104 -13.61 -27.55 7.04
CA LEU A 104 -14.32 -26.56 6.23
C LEU A 104 -15.79 -26.96 6.07
N ARG A 105 -16.71 -26.06 6.42
CA ARG A 105 -18.16 -26.28 6.26
C ARG A 105 -18.66 -25.90 4.86
N LEU A 106 -18.27 -24.73 4.37
CA LEU A 106 -18.78 -24.16 3.11
C LEU A 106 -17.84 -24.41 1.91
N TYR A 107 -16.53 -24.26 2.11
CA TYR A 107 -15.54 -24.29 1.03
C TYR A 107 -14.79 -25.62 0.90
N THR A 108 -15.48 -26.74 1.09
CA THR A 108 -14.88 -28.10 1.03
C THR A 108 -14.18 -28.40 -0.30
N ALA A 109 -14.65 -27.82 -1.41
CA ALA A 109 -14.06 -27.98 -2.74
C ALA A 109 -12.84 -27.08 -3.01
N ALA A 110 -12.50 -26.12 -2.13
CA ALA A 110 -11.45 -25.14 -2.37
C ALA A 110 -10.06 -25.77 -2.53
N GLY A 111 -9.80 -26.91 -1.89
CA GLY A 111 -8.54 -27.65 -2.07
C GLY A 111 -8.30 -28.17 -3.49
N ARG A 112 -9.33 -28.23 -4.35
CA ARG A 112 -9.27 -28.82 -5.70
C ARG A 112 -9.55 -27.82 -6.83
N ARG A 113 -9.90 -26.57 -6.52
CA ARG A 113 -10.28 -25.54 -7.50
C ARG A 113 -9.37 -24.32 -7.40
N ALA A 114 -8.47 -24.15 -8.36
CA ALA A 114 -7.51 -23.05 -8.38
C ALA A 114 -8.19 -21.67 -8.34
N GLU A 115 -9.29 -21.48 -9.08
CA GLU A 115 -10.07 -20.23 -9.07
C GLU A 115 -10.58 -19.85 -7.68
N LEU A 116 -11.03 -20.84 -6.90
CA LEU A 116 -11.50 -20.62 -5.53
C LEU A 116 -10.32 -20.33 -4.59
N GLN A 117 -9.15 -20.90 -4.83
CA GLN A 117 -7.92 -20.59 -4.09
C GLN A 117 -7.47 -19.14 -4.36
N GLU A 118 -7.55 -18.70 -5.61
CA GLU A 118 -7.27 -17.30 -5.98
C GLU A 118 -8.28 -16.34 -5.35
N ALA A 119 -9.57 -16.68 -5.34
CA ALA A 119 -10.59 -15.89 -4.67
C ALA A 119 -10.32 -15.75 -3.16
N LEU A 120 -9.95 -16.85 -2.49
CA LEU A 120 -9.58 -16.82 -1.06
C LEU A 120 -8.32 -15.98 -0.82
N LEU A 121 -7.33 -16.03 -1.71
CA LEU A 121 -6.15 -15.16 -1.61
C LEU A 121 -6.50 -13.67 -1.76
N LYS A 122 -7.41 -13.32 -2.67
CA LYS A 122 -7.92 -11.94 -2.79
C LYS A 122 -8.62 -11.49 -1.51
N ALA A 123 -9.45 -12.35 -0.92
CA ALA A 123 -10.09 -12.06 0.36
C ALA A 123 -9.05 -11.85 1.48
N VAL A 124 -7.97 -12.64 1.52
CA VAL A 124 -6.87 -12.42 2.48
C VAL A 124 -6.17 -11.08 2.25
N ASP A 125 -5.95 -10.67 1.00
CA ASP A 125 -5.37 -9.37 0.67
C ASP A 125 -6.28 -8.21 1.13
N GLU A 126 -7.60 -8.34 0.97
CA GLU A 126 -8.60 -7.37 1.45
C GLU A 126 -8.63 -7.29 2.99
N LEU A 127 -8.65 -8.42 3.68
CA LEU A 127 -8.62 -8.48 5.15
C LEU A 127 -7.36 -7.79 5.71
N LYS A 128 -6.19 -8.04 5.11
CA LYS A 128 -4.95 -7.36 5.48
C LYS A 128 -5.00 -5.86 5.23
N THR A 129 -5.57 -5.44 4.09
CA THR A 129 -5.76 -4.02 3.74
C THR A 129 -6.67 -3.32 4.74
N ALA A 130 -7.69 -4.02 5.24
CA ALA A 130 -8.62 -3.54 6.27
C ALA A 130 -8.09 -3.70 7.71
N CYS A 131 -6.83 -4.12 7.90
CA CYS A 131 -6.22 -4.38 9.22
C CYS A 131 -7.02 -5.41 10.07
N VAL A 132 -7.60 -6.42 9.43
CA VAL A 132 -8.29 -7.54 10.09
C VAL A 132 -7.31 -8.70 10.25
N SER A 133 -7.00 -9.04 11.50
CA SER A 133 -6.14 -10.18 11.84
C SER A 133 -6.91 -11.50 11.81
N SER A 134 -6.17 -12.62 11.82
CA SER A 134 -6.76 -13.96 11.98
C SER A 134 -7.61 -14.07 13.24
N ASP A 135 -7.18 -13.47 14.34
CA ASP A 135 -7.87 -13.57 15.64
C ASP A 135 -9.22 -12.86 15.59
N LYS A 136 -9.26 -11.65 15.02
CA LYS A 136 -10.52 -10.92 14.79
C LYS A 136 -11.46 -11.69 13.86
N LEU A 137 -10.91 -12.37 12.86
CA LEU A 137 -11.72 -13.18 11.94
C LEU A 137 -12.31 -14.41 12.64
N MET A 138 -11.56 -15.04 13.55
CA MET A 138 -12.06 -16.17 14.34
C MET A 138 -13.13 -15.73 15.34
N GLU A 139 -12.95 -14.60 16.02
CA GLU A 139 -13.97 -14.01 16.91
C GLU A 139 -15.26 -13.69 16.15
N ALA A 140 -15.16 -13.13 14.94
CA ALA A 140 -16.33 -12.89 14.09
C ALA A 140 -17.03 -14.20 13.67
N ALA A 141 -16.26 -15.28 13.43
CA ALA A 141 -16.81 -16.56 13.04
C ALA A 141 -17.57 -17.27 14.18
N GLU A 142 -17.23 -17.03 15.44
CA GLU A 142 -17.99 -17.54 16.59
C GLU A 142 -19.40 -16.96 16.67
N ASN A 143 -19.60 -15.77 16.10
CA ASN A 143 -20.89 -15.07 16.08
C ASN A 143 -21.69 -15.30 14.78
N CYS A 144 -21.20 -16.18 13.90
CA CYS A 144 -21.87 -16.54 12.65
C CYS A 144 -22.44 -17.97 12.77
N ASP A 145 -23.77 -18.08 12.78
CA ASP A 145 -24.50 -19.37 12.76
C ASP A 145 -24.34 -20.13 11.43
#